data_AF-A0A2A4YWD4-F1
#
_entry.id   AF-A0A2A4YWD4-F1
#
_cell.length_a   1.000
_cell.length_b   1.000
_cell.length_c   1.000
_cell.angle_alpha   90.00
_cell.angle_beta   90.00
_cell.angle_gamma   90.00
#
_symmetry.space_group_name_H-M   'P 1'
#
loop_
_entity.id
_entity.type
_entity.pdbx_description
1 polymer ?
#
loop_
_entity_poly.entity_id
_entity_poly.type
_entity_poly.pdbx_seq_one_letter_code
_entity_poly.pdbx_strand_id
1 'polypeptide(L)'
;MKYGITSIFIGLLSIIITVGVNVTVAEEFKEMMMKSVQAEEILPIISGIGLTLKVILSLISLTALVLGLIGAKKKSKLSTLGIIVAFIALTIVFLPIWTYMVTYSAFDVNFH
;
A
#
# COMPACT_ATOMS: atom_id res chain seq x y z
N MET A 1 -11.23 -23.35 7.45
CA MET A 1 -10.72 -22.44 8.50
C MET A 1 -9.29 -21.96 8.23
N LYS A 2 -8.28 -22.84 8.14
CA LYS A 2 -6.86 -22.43 7.95
C LYS A 2 -6.66 -21.40 6.82
N TYR A 3 -7.13 -21.70 5.61
CA TYR A 3 -7.00 -20.80 4.44
C TYR A 3 -7.66 -19.43 4.61
N GLY A 4 -8.81 -19.34 5.31
CA GLY A 4 -9.49 -18.06 5.55
C GLY A 4 -8.71 -17.16 6.50
N ILE A 5 -8.20 -17.72 7.60
CA ILE A 5 -7.37 -16.98 8.56
C ILE A 5 -6.06 -16.55 7.90
N THR A 6 -5.40 -17.44 7.15
CA THR A 6 -4.17 -17.09 6.42
C THR A 6 -4.41 -16.00 5.39
N SER A 7 -5.53 -16.05 4.64
CA SER A 7 -5.92 -15.00 3.69
C SER A 7 -6.10 -13.64 4.38
N ILE A 8 -6.80 -13.60 5.52
CA ILE A 8 -6.96 -12.38 6.32
C ILE A 8 -5.60 -11.85 6.78
N PHE A 9 -4.75 -12.71 7.34
CA PHE A 9 -3.43 -12.31 7.86
C PHE A 9 -2.53 -11.73 6.77
N ILE A 10 -2.44 -12.40 5.61
CA ILE A 10 -1.64 -11.90 4.48
C ILE A 10 -2.23 -10.59 3.93
N GLY A 11 -3.56 -10.49 3.82
CA GLY A 11 -4.22 -9.27 3.36
C GLY A 11 -3.96 -8.07 4.29
N LEU A 12 -4.08 -8.27 5.61
CA LEU A 12 -3.76 -7.24 6.60
C LEU A 12 -2.28 -6.86 6.57
N LEU A 13 -1.38 -7.84 6.46
CA LEU A 13 0.05 -7.59 6.35
C LEU A 13 0.37 -6.75 5.10
N SER A 14 -0.27 -7.06 3.96
CA SER A 14 -0.14 -6.28 2.74
C SER A 14 -0.60 -4.82 2.93
N ILE A 15 -1.71 -4.60 3.64
CA ILE A 15 -2.20 -3.24 3.95
C ILE A 15 -1.18 -2.49 4.82
N ILE A 16 -0.70 -3.11 5.90
CA ILE A 16 0.27 -2.49 6.81
C ILE A 16 1.54 -2.09 6.06
N ILE A 17 2.10 -2.99 5.24
CA ILE A 17 3.31 -2.69 4.46
C ILE A 17 3.02 -1.57 3.45
N THR A 18 1.88 -1.61 2.77
CA THR A 18 1.51 -0.58 1.79
C THR A 18 1.40 0.80 2.42
N VAL A 19 0.75 0.91 3.58
CA VAL A 19 0.63 2.16 4.32
C VAL A 19 1.99 2.63 4.82
N GLY A 20 2.80 1.72 5.40
CA GLY A 20 4.14 2.05 5.87
C GLY A 20 5.03 2.61 4.77
N VAL A 21 5.04 1.98 3.59
CA VAL A 21 5.77 2.48 2.41
C VAL A 21 5.30 3.87 2.01
N ASN A 22 3.98 4.13 1.99
CA ASN A 22 3.45 5.46 1.64
C ASN A 22 3.89 6.54 2.65
N VAL A 23 3.95 6.20 3.95
CA VAL A 23 4.45 7.12 4.98
C VAL A 23 5.93 7.41 4.77
N THR A 24 6.77 6.38 4.60
CA THR A 24 8.20 6.55 4.37
C THR A 24 8.47 7.39 3.12
N VAL A 25 7.78 7.12 2.02
CA VAL A 25 7.90 7.92 0.79
C VAL A 25 7.50 9.38 1.03
N ALA A 26 6.44 9.63 1.80
CA ALA A 26 6.02 10.99 2.12
C ALA A 26 7.05 11.73 2.99
N GLU A 27 7.67 11.06 3.96
CA GLU A 27 8.72 11.62 4.82
C GLU A 27 10.00 11.92 4.02
N GLU A 28 10.47 10.97 3.22
CA GLU A 28 11.64 11.15 2.35
C GLU A 28 11.42 12.29 1.35
N PHE A 29 10.22 12.39 0.77
CA PHE A 29 9.87 13.49 -0.13
C PHE A 29 9.93 14.85 0.58
N LYS A 30 9.39 14.95 1.80
CA LYS A 30 9.47 16.20 2.60
C LYS A 30 10.91 16.56 2.94
N GLU A 31 11.72 15.59 3.35
CA GLU A 31 13.13 15.82 3.69
C GLU A 31 13.94 16.32 2.48
N MET A 32 13.71 15.72 1.30
CA MET A 32 14.39 16.16 0.09
C MET A 32 13.95 17.54 -0.39
N MET A 33 12.67 17.88 -0.27
CA MET A 33 12.18 19.23 -0.55
C MET A 33 12.80 20.29 0.37
N MET A 34 12.97 19.99 1.67
CA MET A 34 13.68 20.88 2.60
C MET A 34 15.15 21.08 2.23
N LYS A 35 15.79 20.07 1.61
CA LYS A 35 17.19 20.15 1.14
C LYS A 35 17.35 20.87 -0.21
N SER A 36 16.30 21.51 -0.73
CA SER A 36 16.32 22.26 -1.99
C SER A 36 16.70 21.43 -3.22
N VAL A 37 16.55 20.11 -3.16
CA VAL A 37 16.71 19.24 -4.33
C VAL A 37 15.50 19.48 -5.25
N GLN A 38 15.74 19.71 -6.54
CA GLN A 38 14.66 19.98 -7.48
C GLN A 38 13.74 18.76 -7.60
N ALA A 39 12.42 19.01 -7.53
CA ALA A 39 11.41 17.96 -7.62
C ALA A 39 11.55 17.08 -8.87
N GLU A 40 12.07 17.64 -9.97
CA GLU A 40 12.31 16.96 -11.25
C GLU A 40 13.37 15.85 -11.17
N GLU A 41 14.33 15.93 -10.25
CA GLU A 41 15.34 14.88 -10.04
C GLU A 41 14.85 13.77 -9.10
N ILE A 42 13.86 14.07 -8.24
CA ILE A 42 13.37 13.18 -7.18
C ILE A 42 12.24 12.26 -7.69
N LEU A 43 11.34 12.82 -8.52
CA LEU A 43 10.18 12.12 -9.08
C LEU A 43 10.52 10.78 -9.76
N PRO A 44 11.59 10.66 -10.57
CA PRO A 44 11.94 9.39 -11.22
C PRO A 44 12.34 8.29 -10.24
N ILE A 45 13.07 8.63 -9.17
CA ILE A 45 13.56 7.68 -8.16
C ILE A 45 12.39 7.13 -7.33
N ILE A 46 11.53 8.03 -6.85
CA ILE A 46 10.32 7.66 -6.11
C ILE A 46 9.36 6.84 -6.99
N SER A 47 9.23 7.20 -8.27
CA SER A 47 8.40 6.47 -9.23
C SER A 47 8.94 5.06 -9.50
N GLY A 48 10.26 4.88 -9.63
CA GLY A 48 10.89 3.57 -9.89
C GLY A 48 10.80 2.61 -8.70
N ILE A 49 11.10 3.09 -7.50
CA ILE A 49 10.96 2.31 -6.25
C ILE A 49 9.48 1.98 -6.00
N GLY A 50 8.60 2.97 -6.23
CA GLY A 50 7.15 2.80 -6.14
C GLY A 50 6.61 1.72 -7.07
N LEU A 51 7.10 1.63 -8.31
CA LEU A 51 6.67 0.60 -9.26
C LEU A 51 7.02 -0.81 -8.78
N THR A 52 8.26 -1.01 -8.33
CA THR A 52 8.75 -2.32 -7.87
C THR A 52 7.96 -2.80 -6.65
N LEU A 53 7.76 -1.90 -5.67
CA LEU A 53 6.96 -2.20 -4.48
C LEU A 53 5.50 -2.47 -4.81
N LYS A 54 4.90 -1.73 -5.75
CA LYS A 54 3.53 -2.00 -6.24
C LYS A 54 3.39 -3.39 -6.82
N VAL A 55 4.37 -3.86 -7.60
CA VAL A 55 4.34 -5.22 -8.16
C VAL A 55 4.40 -6.27 -7.05
N ILE A 56 5.33 -6.14 -6.10
CA ILE A 56 5.48 -7.09 -4.98
C ILE A 56 4.19 -7.13 -4.14
N LEU A 57 3.67 -5.97 -3.74
CA LEU A 57 2.46 -5.87 -2.92
C LEU A 57 1.20 -6.36 -3.66
N SER A 58 1.14 -6.17 -4.99
CA SER A 58 0.08 -6.74 -5.83
C SER A 58 0.13 -8.27 -5.82
N LEU A 59 1.32 -8.86 -5.95
CA LEU A 59 1.49 -10.31 -5.88
C LEU A 59 1.07 -10.85 -4.51
N ILE A 60 1.44 -10.18 -3.41
CA ILE A 60 1.02 -10.55 -2.05
C ILE A 60 -0.51 -10.47 -1.93
N SER A 61 -1.12 -9.37 -2.36
CA SER A 61 -2.58 -9.19 -2.33
C SER A 61 -3.31 -10.25 -3.17
N LEU A 62 -2.78 -10.61 -4.33
CA LEU A 62 -3.30 -11.69 -5.17
C LEU A 62 -3.20 -13.05 -4.50
N THR A 63 -2.10 -13.36 -3.80
CA THR A 63 -1.99 -14.62 -3.05
C THR A 63 -3.01 -14.69 -1.91
N ALA A 64 -3.24 -13.59 -1.20
CA ALA A 64 -4.29 -13.50 -0.18
C ALA A 64 -5.69 -13.73 -0.79
N LEU A 65 -5.95 -13.17 -1.98
CA LEU A 65 -7.20 -13.34 -2.70
C LEU A 65 -7.41 -14.80 -3.13
N VAL A 66 -6.40 -15.45 -3.71
CA VAL A 66 -6.45 -16.86 -4.13
C VAL A 66 -6.74 -17.77 -2.93
N LEU A 67 -6.05 -17.56 -1.80
CA LEU A 67 -6.31 -18.33 -0.57
C LEU A 67 -7.72 -18.09 -0.03
N GLY A 68 -8.21 -16.85 -0.11
CA GLY A 68 -9.58 -16.47 0.23
C GLY A 68 -10.60 -17.22 -0.63
N LEU A 69 -10.42 -17.23 -1.95
CA LEU A 69 -11.28 -17.95 -2.91
C LEU A 69 -11.28 -19.47 -2.67
N ILE A 70 -10.10 -20.07 -2.45
CA ILE A 70 -9.98 -21.50 -2.12
C ILE A 70 -10.74 -21.83 -0.81
N GLY A 71 -10.65 -20.96 0.19
CA GLY A 71 -11.36 -21.13 1.45
C GLY A 71 -12.88 -20.92 1.34
N ALA A 72 -13.31 -19.99 0.49
CA ALA A 72 -14.73 -19.69 0.24
C ALA A 72 -15.44 -20.85 -0.47
N LYS A 73 -14.76 -21.53 -1.41
CA LYS A 73 -15.25 -22.79 -2.01
C LYS A 73 -15.53 -23.88 -0.97
N LYS A 74 -14.86 -23.84 0.20
CA LYS A 74 -15.09 -24.75 1.33
C LYS A 74 -16.18 -24.24 2.31
N LYS A 75 -17.04 -23.31 1.88
CA LYS A 75 -18.14 -22.70 2.66
C LYS A 75 -17.71 -22.05 3.98
N SER A 76 -16.46 -21.58 4.07
CA SER A 76 -15.97 -20.91 5.27
C SER A 76 -16.35 -19.42 5.25
N LYS A 77 -17.21 -18.98 6.18
CA LYS A 77 -17.61 -17.56 6.31
C LYS A 77 -16.39 -16.62 6.49
N LEU A 78 -15.37 -17.08 7.22
CA LEU A 78 -14.11 -16.36 7.42
C LEU A 78 -13.34 -16.13 6.10
N SER A 79 -13.52 -16.99 5.11
CA SER A 79 -12.83 -16.83 3.82
C SER A 79 -13.45 -15.72 2.97
N THR A 80 -14.75 -15.44 3.13
CA THR A 80 -15.38 -14.26 2.51
C THR A 80 -14.78 -12.97 3.05
N LEU A 81 -14.53 -12.88 4.35
CA LEU A 81 -13.81 -11.75 4.95
C LEU A 81 -12.39 -11.63 4.38
N GLY A 82 -11.67 -12.74 4.24
CA GLY A 82 -10.34 -12.74 3.62
C GLY A 82 -10.33 -12.20 2.19
N ILE A 83 -11.35 -12.53 1.39
CA ILE A 83 -11.53 -11.98 0.03
C ILE A 83 -11.71 -10.46 0.08
N ILE A 84 -12.59 -9.96 0.95
CA ILE A 84 -12.84 -8.52 1.11
C ILE A 84 -11.55 -7.79 1.50
N VAL A 85 -10.82 -8.32 2.49
CA VAL A 85 -9.54 -7.74 2.94
C VAL A 85 -8.51 -7.75 1.82
N ALA A 86 -8.38 -8.84 1.06
CA ALA A 86 -7.46 -8.91 -0.07
C ALA A 86 -7.81 -7.92 -1.19
N PHE A 87 -9.10 -7.68 -1.43
CA PHE A 87 -9.56 -6.70 -2.41
C PHE A 87 -9.26 -5.25 -1.98
N ILE A 88 -9.46 -4.96 -0.69
CA ILE A 88 -9.05 -3.68 -0.09
C ILE A 88 -7.54 -3.51 -0.21
N ALA A 89 -6.75 -4.53 0.16
CA ALA A 89 -5.29 -4.50 0.04
C ALA A 89 -4.85 -4.18 -1.40
N LEU A 90 -5.42 -4.87 -2.39
CA LEU A 90 -5.13 -4.63 -3.79
C LEU A 90 -5.46 -3.20 -4.21
N THR A 91 -6.59 -2.65 -3.77
CA THR A 91 -7.01 -1.28 -4.09
C THR A 91 -6.04 -0.25 -3.51
N ILE A 92 -5.62 -0.43 -2.26
CA ILE A 92 -4.71 0.48 -1.55
C ILE A 92 -3.33 0.51 -2.23
N VAL A 93 -2.84 -0.60 -2.78
CA VAL A 93 -1.55 -0.66 -3.49
C VAL A 93 -1.47 0.32 -4.65
N PHE A 94 -2.58 0.55 -5.36
CA PHE A 94 -2.61 1.47 -6.50
C PHE A 94 -2.95 2.91 -6.11
N LEU A 95 -3.42 3.15 -4.89
CA LEU A 95 -3.71 4.50 -4.41
C LEU A 95 -2.40 5.20 -3.98
N PRO A 96 -2.06 6.35 -4.57
CA PRO A 96 -0.89 7.14 -4.14
C PRO A 96 -1.23 7.89 -2.85
N ILE A 97 -1.33 7.19 -1.72
CA ILE A 97 -1.72 7.79 -0.43
C ILE A 97 -0.71 8.87 -0.01
N TRP A 98 0.57 8.67 -0.33
CA TRP A 98 1.64 9.60 -0.02
C TRP A 98 1.39 11.02 -0.59
N THR A 99 0.76 11.19 -1.75
CA THR A 99 0.52 12.52 -2.32
C THR A 99 -0.38 13.34 -1.41
N TYR A 100 -1.42 12.72 -0.85
CA TYR A 100 -2.31 13.36 0.10
C TYR A 100 -1.60 13.74 1.40
N MET A 101 -0.67 12.90 1.88
CA MET A 101 0.13 13.18 3.09
C MET A 101 1.10 14.35 2.93
N VAL A 102 1.54 14.63 1.69
CA VAL A 102 2.40 15.75 1.36
C VAL A 102 1.60 17.03 1.10
N THR A 103 0.44 16.95 0.42
CA THR A 103 -0.39 18.13 0.13
C THR A 103 -0.85 18.87 1.39
N TYR A 104 -1.21 18.14 2.45
CA TYR A 104 -1.57 18.78 3.73
C TYR A 104 -0.39 19.51 4.38
N SER A 105 0.84 19.00 4.24
CA SER A 105 2.02 19.69 4.77
C SER A 105 2.51 20.86 3.90
N ALA A 106 2.27 20.84 2.58
CA ALA A 106 2.65 21.96 1.71
C ALA A 106 1.83 23.22 2.00
N PHE A 107 0.62 23.07 2.54
CA PHE A 107 -0.13 24.21 3.09
C PHE A 107 0.55 24.82 4.32
N ASP A 108 1.14 24.01 5.20
CA ASP A 108 1.85 24.54 6.39
C ASP A 108 3.17 25.26 6.03
N VAL A 109 3.84 24.89 4.94
CA VAL A 109 5.10 25.53 4.51
C VAL A 109 4.88 26.92 3.90
N ASN A 110 3.70 27.21 3.34
CA ASN A 110 3.39 28.51 2.74
C ASN A 110 2.92 29.59 3.75
N PHE A 111 2.88 29.29 5.05
CA PHE A 111 2.48 30.24 6.10
C PHE A 111 3.59 30.58 7.10
N HIS A 112 4.87 30.35 6.75
CA HIS A 112 6.02 30.77 7.56
C HIS A 112 6.99 31.68 6.80
#